data_AF-A0A8S1KHF4-F1
#
_entry.id   AF-A0A8S1KHF4-F1
#
_cell.length_a   1.000
_cell.length_b   1.000
_cell.length_c   1.000
_cell.angle_alpha   90.00
_cell.angle_beta   90.00
_cell.angle_gamma   90.00
#
_symmetry.space_group_name_H-M   'P 1'
#
loop_
_entity.id
_entity.type
_entity.pdbx_description
1 polymer ?
#
loop_
_entity_poly.entity_id
_entity_poly.type
_entity_poly.pdbx_seq_one_letter_code
_entity_poly.pdbx_strand_id
1 'polypeptide(L)'
;MTNITNLEKWVQKQNYTLIFFTRDDCNHCQRLEEELEKASEMINVGTPGSIGIPVARIKNYELNRYPVLRLYVQGLYTEHQGEWEQKKLEQWADLRALSYISESDSEPTIRWIHESHNISVLVFNNSFKQELKWLKTLKHHIHFTYTTLPNARSLLNVGEETTLVMFTEKGINRYDYDGEITYEKVFKFVEDHEEKYYQEFTQDAIETAFYEPKKPVLFIFDEKDYRDLAKIHQKEINTILVKLDQVTDRLLNFLGIKGIQRPLAVIYDQNHSQKKYRTQFSDLSDLRKFLNNFLNNKLEPYYKSQTPVKNENWEKQILTIVGEDLPKHENIFIYFYSSWCKVCQQFTPIFEQLFQKYRGQKAFGMFDAYENEVKDQFIKEVPMIRWYNAQTRQVVTFEGPLTLEALSEFIDKQGKKQVSDDL
;
A
#
# COMPACT_ATOMS: atom_id res chain seq x y z
N MET A 1 37.39 -23.75 -5.63
CA MET A 1 36.92 -22.35 -5.56
C MET A 1 37.54 -21.58 -6.72
N THR A 2 36.72 -21.14 -7.67
CA THR A 2 37.18 -20.41 -8.85
C THR A 2 37.63 -19.01 -8.41
N ASN A 3 38.90 -18.67 -8.59
CA ASN A 3 39.40 -17.35 -8.22
C ASN A 3 38.98 -16.36 -9.32
N ILE A 4 37.83 -15.71 -9.15
CA ILE A 4 37.26 -14.81 -10.14
C ILE A 4 38.04 -13.48 -10.07
N THR A 5 39.08 -13.35 -10.90
CA THR A 5 39.95 -12.15 -10.98
C THR A 5 39.25 -10.93 -11.57
N ASN A 6 38.11 -11.11 -12.22
CA ASN A 6 37.25 -10.03 -12.70
C ASN A 6 35.79 -10.51 -12.70
N LEU A 7 35.04 -10.09 -11.67
CA LEU A 7 33.65 -10.49 -11.48
C LEU A 7 32.78 -10.11 -12.66
N GLU A 8 32.91 -8.88 -13.16
CA GLU A 8 32.12 -8.34 -14.27
C GLU A 8 32.27 -9.17 -15.55
N LYS A 9 33.50 -9.50 -15.93
CA LYS A 9 33.77 -10.36 -17.11
C LYS A 9 33.30 -11.80 -16.91
N TRP A 10 33.26 -12.28 -15.68
CA TRP A 10 32.82 -13.64 -15.38
C TRP A 10 31.30 -13.75 -15.44
N VAL A 11 30.56 -12.83 -14.81
CA VAL A 11 29.09 -12.83 -14.82
C VAL A 11 28.51 -12.56 -16.21
N GLN A 12 29.23 -11.84 -17.09
CA GLN A 12 28.85 -11.66 -18.49
C GLN A 12 28.86 -12.96 -19.31
N LYS A 13 29.59 -14.00 -18.86
CA LYS A 13 29.65 -15.31 -19.52
C LYS A 13 28.61 -16.30 -18.97
N GLN A 14 27.92 -15.93 -17.88
CA GLN A 14 26.88 -16.75 -17.27
C GLN A 14 25.52 -16.27 -17.75
N ASN A 15 24.62 -17.19 -18.09
CA ASN A 15 23.23 -16.83 -18.39
C ASN A 15 22.53 -16.34 -17.13
N TYR A 16 22.69 -17.07 -16.03
CA TYR A 16 22.24 -16.71 -14.69
C TYR A 16 23.17 -17.36 -13.66
N THR A 17 23.43 -16.69 -12.54
CA THR A 17 24.19 -17.25 -11.42
C THR A 17 23.86 -16.51 -10.13
N LEU A 18 23.75 -17.25 -9.04
CA LEU A 18 23.52 -16.70 -7.71
C LEU A 18 24.85 -16.55 -6.99
N ILE A 19 25.18 -15.36 -6.50
CA ILE A 19 26.46 -15.09 -5.84
C ILE A 19 26.23 -14.62 -4.41
N PHE A 20 26.81 -15.35 -3.47
CA PHE A 20 26.84 -15.01 -2.05
C PHE A 20 28.18 -14.38 -1.69
N PHE A 21 28.12 -13.12 -1.26
CA PHE A 21 29.25 -12.32 -0.85
C PHE A 21 29.39 -12.31 0.66
N THR A 22 30.53 -12.77 1.16
CA THR A 22 30.81 -12.94 2.60
C THR A 22 32.14 -12.34 3.01
N ARG A 23 32.37 -12.25 4.32
CA ARG A 23 33.69 -11.98 4.92
C ARG A 23 34.01 -13.00 6.01
N ASP A 24 35.30 -13.16 6.27
CA ASP A 24 35.79 -14.10 7.29
C ASP A 24 35.47 -13.64 8.73
N ASP A 25 35.21 -12.34 8.95
CA ASP A 25 34.90 -11.71 10.24
C ASP A 25 33.40 -11.42 10.44
N CYS A 26 32.51 -12.22 9.86
CA CYS A 26 31.07 -11.98 9.86
C CYS A 26 30.25 -13.14 10.45
N ASN A 27 29.93 -13.07 11.75
CA ASN A 27 29.11 -14.09 12.43
C ASN A 27 27.69 -14.21 11.86
N HIS A 28 27.10 -13.10 11.37
CA HIS A 28 25.79 -13.13 10.72
C HIS A 28 25.84 -13.89 9.38
N CYS A 29 26.95 -13.80 8.66
CA CYS A 29 27.15 -14.49 7.39
C CYS A 29 27.20 -16.00 7.58
N GLN A 30 27.81 -16.51 8.66
CA GLN A 30 27.89 -17.95 8.95
C GLN A 30 26.50 -18.59 9.13
N ARG A 31 25.58 -17.93 9.85
CA ARG A 31 24.21 -18.45 10.04
C ARG A 31 23.41 -18.50 8.74
N LEU A 32 23.55 -17.46 7.92
CA LEU A 32 22.84 -17.38 6.64
C LEU A 32 23.47 -18.28 5.57
N GLU A 33 24.76 -18.58 5.72
CA GLU A 33 25.46 -19.56 4.89
C GLU A 33 24.89 -20.96 5.07
N GLU A 34 24.59 -21.38 6.31
CA GLU A 34 23.97 -22.69 6.58
C GLU A 34 22.59 -22.82 5.90
N GLU A 35 21.77 -21.77 5.93
CA GLU A 35 20.46 -21.76 5.25
C GLU A 35 20.60 -21.74 3.73
N LEU A 36 21.57 -20.97 3.21
CA LEU A 36 21.85 -20.95 1.78
C LEU A 36 22.42 -22.27 1.29
N GLU A 37 23.26 -22.97 2.06
CA GLU A 37 23.80 -24.28 1.69
C GLU A 37 22.67 -25.30 1.51
N LYS A 38 21.70 -25.33 2.44
CA LYS A 38 20.48 -26.16 2.31
C LYS A 38 19.69 -25.86 1.04
N ALA A 39 19.55 -24.57 0.71
CA ALA A 39 18.86 -24.14 -0.51
C ALA A 39 19.70 -24.39 -1.76
N SER A 40 21.02 -24.34 -1.67
CA SER A 40 21.93 -24.32 -2.82
C SER A 40 21.91 -25.61 -3.62
N GLU A 41 21.69 -26.76 -2.97
CA GLU A 41 21.56 -28.05 -3.66
C GLU A 41 20.34 -28.03 -4.60
N MET A 42 19.20 -27.56 -4.09
CA MET A 42 17.96 -27.45 -4.86
C MET A 42 18.03 -26.34 -5.91
N ILE A 43 18.57 -25.18 -5.56
CA ILE A 43 18.74 -24.04 -6.48
C ILE A 43 19.67 -24.43 -7.63
N ASN A 44 20.78 -25.11 -7.36
CA ASN A 44 21.79 -25.45 -8.36
C ASN A 44 21.33 -26.54 -9.34
N VAL A 45 20.56 -27.52 -8.86
CA VAL A 45 19.99 -28.58 -9.71
C VAL A 45 18.72 -28.10 -10.41
N GLY A 46 17.98 -27.20 -9.76
CA GLY A 46 16.61 -26.87 -10.11
C GLY A 46 15.65 -27.90 -9.52
N THR A 47 14.46 -27.43 -9.15
CA THR A 47 13.31 -28.28 -8.87
C THR A 47 12.55 -28.54 -10.17
N PRO A 48 11.62 -29.51 -10.25
CA PRO A 48 10.81 -29.70 -11.44
C PRO A 48 10.13 -28.40 -11.88
N GLY A 49 10.59 -27.86 -13.00
CA GLY A 49 10.09 -26.61 -13.58
C GLY A 49 10.86 -25.35 -13.23
N SER A 50 11.84 -25.42 -12.34
CA SER A 50 12.85 -24.38 -12.22
C SER A 50 14.08 -24.69 -13.05
N ILE A 51 14.99 -23.73 -13.10
CA ILE A 51 16.23 -23.86 -13.85
C ILE A 51 17.34 -23.92 -12.83
N GLY A 52 18.22 -24.91 -12.94
CA GLY A 52 19.35 -25.03 -12.02
C GLY A 52 20.23 -23.79 -12.12
N ILE A 53 20.23 -22.93 -11.09
CA ILE A 53 21.00 -21.69 -11.00
C ILE A 53 22.33 -21.99 -10.30
N PRO A 54 23.48 -21.88 -11.00
CA PRO A 54 24.78 -22.06 -10.37
C PRO A 54 24.97 -21.09 -9.21
N VAL A 55 25.21 -21.65 -8.01
CA VAL A 55 25.49 -20.89 -6.80
C VAL A 55 27.00 -20.77 -6.61
N ALA A 56 27.48 -19.54 -6.54
CA ALA A 56 28.88 -19.20 -6.30
C ALA A 56 29.04 -18.43 -4.99
N ARG A 57 30.21 -18.57 -4.39
CA ARG A 57 30.61 -17.86 -3.18
C ARG A 57 31.84 -16.99 -3.45
N ILE A 58 31.82 -15.75 -3.00
CA ILE A 58 32.98 -14.85 -3.05
C ILE A 58 33.24 -14.26 -1.66
N LYS A 59 34.47 -14.43 -1.19
CA LYS A 59 34.93 -13.86 0.09
C LYS A 59 35.66 -12.54 -0.15
N ASN A 60 35.48 -11.60 0.76
CA ASN A 60 36.25 -10.36 0.86
C ASN A 60 36.24 -9.51 -0.43
N TYR A 61 35.13 -9.53 -1.17
CA TYR A 61 34.92 -8.69 -2.35
C TYR A 61 34.43 -7.30 -1.96
N GLU A 62 35.08 -6.22 -2.42
CA GLU A 62 34.80 -4.84 -2.01
C GLU A 62 33.32 -4.40 -2.16
N LEU A 63 32.53 -4.66 -1.11
CA LEU A 63 31.14 -4.20 -0.94
C LEU A 63 31.02 -3.38 0.34
N ASN A 64 30.03 -2.49 0.35
CA ASN A 64 29.75 -1.61 1.49
C ASN A 64 29.06 -2.34 2.68
N ARG A 65 28.55 -3.56 2.48
CA ARG A 65 27.85 -4.35 3.50
C ARG A 65 27.93 -5.85 3.23
N TYR A 66 27.77 -6.65 4.28
CA TYR A 66 27.76 -8.11 4.24
C TYR A 66 26.77 -8.68 5.28
N PRO A 67 26.17 -9.85 5.03
CA PRO A 67 26.22 -10.60 3.77
C PRO A 67 25.41 -9.93 2.65
N VAL A 68 25.74 -10.27 1.41
CA VAL A 68 24.99 -9.85 0.23
C VAL A 68 24.74 -11.06 -0.65
N LEU A 69 23.49 -11.28 -1.05
CA LEU A 69 23.10 -12.30 -2.01
C LEU A 69 22.59 -11.61 -3.27
N ARG A 70 23.23 -11.87 -4.41
CA ARG A 70 22.85 -11.29 -5.70
C ARG A 70 22.59 -12.38 -6.72
N LEU A 71 21.46 -12.29 -7.39
CA LEU A 71 21.24 -13.05 -8.62
C LEU A 71 21.71 -12.20 -9.79
N TYR A 72 22.71 -12.69 -10.52
CA TYR A 72 23.17 -12.12 -11.77
C TYR A 72 22.46 -12.81 -12.94
N VAL A 73 21.93 -12.03 -13.87
CA VAL A 73 21.32 -12.50 -15.11
C VAL A 73 21.79 -11.65 -16.27
N GLN A 74 22.46 -12.27 -17.25
CA GLN A 74 23.08 -11.58 -18.40
C GLN A 74 23.97 -10.38 -17.98
N GLY A 75 24.68 -10.51 -16.86
CA GLY A 75 25.56 -9.48 -16.30
C GLY A 75 24.89 -8.38 -15.46
N LEU A 76 23.56 -8.27 -15.46
CA LEU A 76 22.82 -7.41 -14.53
C LEU A 76 22.54 -8.18 -13.24
N TYR A 77 22.37 -7.49 -12.11
CA TYR A 77 22.07 -8.17 -10.85
C TYR A 77 20.88 -7.57 -10.11
N THR A 78 20.20 -8.43 -9.36
CA THR A 78 19.24 -8.06 -8.32
C THR A 78 19.72 -8.56 -6.98
N GLU A 79 19.67 -7.70 -5.96
CA GLU A 79 20.09 -8.03 -4.60
C GLU A 79 18.89 -8.50 -3.76
N HIS A 80 19.04 -9.62 -3.05
CA HIS A 80 17.99 -10.16 -2.19
C HIS A 80 17.80 -9.29 -0.95
N GLN A 81 16.54 -8.90 -0.67
CA GLN A 81 16.15 -8.14 0.54
C GLN A 81 15.10 -8.89 1.39
N GLY A 82 14.85 -10.16 1.09
CA GLY A 82 13.76 -10.95 1.69
C GLY A 82 14.22 -11.90 2.80
N GLU A 83 13.36 -12.89 3.07
CA GLU A 83 13.61 -13.95 4.05
C GLU A 83 14.59 -15.01 3.50
N TRP A 84 15.45 -15.51 4.39
CA TRP A 84 16.52 -16.48 4.08
C TRP A 84 16.11 -17.94 4.28
N GLU A 85 14.83 -18.21 4.55
CA GLU A 85 14.33 -19.58 4.65
C GLU A 85 14.50 -20.30 3.30
N GLN A 86 14.92 -21.56 3.32
CA GLN A 86 15.21 -22.36 2.13
C GLN A 86 14.18 -22.19 1.00
N LYS A 87 12.89 -22.46 1.27
CA LYS A 87 11.83 -22.38 0.26
C LYS A 87 11.63 -20.98 -0.30
N LYS A 88 11.87 -19.93 0.50
CA LYS A 88 11.75 -18.53 0.10
C LYS A 88 12.90 -18.12 -0.80
N LEU A 89 14.12 -18.57 -0.50
CA LEU A 89 15.30 -18.35 -1.32
C LEU A 89 15.20 -19.05 -2.67
N GLU A 90 14.76 -20.31 -2.68
CA GLU A 90 14.47 -21.08 -3.89
C GLU A 90 13.47 -20.32 -4.78
N GLN A 91 12.29 -19.99 -4.24
CA GLN A 91 11.27 -19.22 -4.97
C GLN A 91 11.79 -17.86 -5.45
N TRP A 92 12.53 -17.13 -4.61
CA TRP A 92 13.06 -15.81 -4.95
C TRP A 92 14.06 -15.87 -6.11
N ALA A 93 14.96 -16.84 -6.10
CA ALA A 93 16.00 -17.04 -7.10
C ALA A 93 15.39 -17.52 -8.42
N ASP A 94 14.52 -18.52 -8.35
CA ASP A 94 13.83 -19.08 -9.51
C ASP A 94 12.96 -18.03 -10.20
N LEU A 95 12.12 -17.31 -9.46
CA LEU A 95 11.24 -16.27 -10.01
C LEU A 95 12.04 -15.21 -10.77
N ARG A 96 13.17 -14.77 -10.21
CA ARG A 96 13.99 -13.75 -10.87
C ARG A 96 14.75 -14.33 -12.04
N ALA A 97 15.38 -15.49 -11.92
CA ALA A 97 16.09 -16.10 -13.04
C ALA A 97 15.14 -16.33 -14.21
N LEU A 98 13.97 -16.89 -13.93
CA LEU A 98 12.93 -17.14 -14.92
C LEU A 98 12.31 -15.86 -15.45
N SER A 99 12.18 -14.80 -14.64
CA SER A 99 11.69 -13.50 -15.11
C SER A 99 12.48 -12.93 -16.30
N TYR A 100 13.75 -13.31 -16.44
CA TYR A 100 14.63 -12.92 -17.54
C TYR A 100 14.72 -13.95 -18.68
N ILE A 101 14.18 -15.15 -18.47
CA ILE A 101 14.18 -16.24 -19.44
C ILE A 101 13.03 -16.00 -20.39
N SER A 102 13.38 -15.31 -21.46
CA SER A 102 12.46 -15.10 -22.55
C SER A 102 12.30 -16.32 -23.44
N GLU A 103 13.06 -17.41 -23.30
CA GLU A 103 12.90 -18.56 -24.19
C GLU A 103 12.94 -19.87 -23.39
N SER A 104 11.98 -20.75 -23.63
CA SER A 104 11.94 -22.07 -23.01
C SER A 104 11.50 -23.17 -23.97
N ASP A 105 12.26 -24.27 -23.99
CA ASP A 105 11.99 -25.51 -24.72
C ASP A 105 11.57 -26.67 -23.78
N SER A 106 11.29 -26.35 -22.51
CA SER A 106 11.09 -27.34 -21.45
C SER A 106 9.65 -27.31 -20.93
N GLU A 107 8.92 -28.42 -21.06
CA GLU A 107 7.56 -28.57 -20.51
C GLU A 107 7.49 -28.18 -19.02
N PRO A 108 8.36 -28.72 -18.14
CA PRO A 108 8.34 -28.35 -16.73
C PRO A 108 8.50 -26.83 -16.53
N THR A 109 9.38 -26.21 -17.31
CA THR A 109 9.66 -24.77 -17.20
C THR A 109 8.47 -23.93 -17.66
N ILE A 110 7.82 -24.30 -18.76
CA ILE A 110 6.58 -23.65 -19.22
C ILE A 110 5.48 -23.76 -18.16
N ARG A 111 5.33 -24.95 -17.55
CA ARG A 111 4.32 -25.17 -16.50
C ARG A 111 4.58 -24.31 -15.28
N TRP A 112 5.81 -24.35 -14.79
CA TRP A 112 6.17 -23.59 -13.61
C TRP A 112 6.07 -22.09 -13.80
N ILE A 113 6.43 -21.56 -14.98
CA ILE A 113 6.33 -20.12 -15.26
C ILE A 113 4.89 -19.64 -15.10
N HIS A 114 3.92 -20.41 -15.59
CA HIS A 114 2.51 -20.05 -15.44
C HIS A 114 2.04 -20.13 -13.98
N GLU A 115 2.54 -21.10 -13.21
CA GLU A 115 2.18 -21.34 -11.80
C GLU A 115 2.88 -20.40 -10.81
N SER A 116 4.00 -19.80 -11.20
CA SER A 116 4.84 -19.02 -10.28
C SER A 116 4.60 -17.51 -10.38
N HIS A 117 4.13 -17.02 -11.54
CA HIS A 117 3.89 -15.60 -11.78
C HIS A 117 2.39 -15.26 -11.71
N ASN A 118 2.06 -14.12 -11.11
CA ASN A 118 0.67 -13.65 -11.08
C ASN A 118 0.13 -13.38 -12.49
N ILE A 119 1.00 -12.91 -13.41
CA ILE A 119 0.70 -12.77 -14.82
C ILE A 119 1.88 -13.28 -15.62
N SER A 120 1.63 -14.25 -16.51
CA SER A 120 2.61 -14.72 -17.48
C SER A 120 2.00 -14.78 -18.87
N VAL A 121 2.82 -14.59 -19.88
CA VAL A 121 2.44 -14.65 -21.29
C VAL A 121 3.39 -15.57 -22.01
N LEU A 122 2.88 -16.67 -22.53
CA LEU A 122 3.59 -17.63 -23.36
C LEU A 122 3.31 -17.33 -24.83
N VAL A 123 4.34 -16.97 -25.59
CA VAL A 123 4.26 -16.72 -27.02
C VAL A 123 4.76 -17.95 -27.76
N PHE A 124 3.93 -18.47 -28.66
CA PHE A 124 4.32 -19.57 -29.53
C PHE A 124 4.99 -19.02 -30.80
N ASN A 125 6.05 -19.68 -31.27
CA ASN A 125 6.84 -19.41 -32.48
C ASN A 125 8.13 -18.58 -32.27
N ASN A 126 9.25 -19.09 -32.81
CA ASN A 126 10.61 -18.56 -32.68
C ASN A 126 11.02 -17.60 -33.81
N SER A 127 10.24 -17.49 -34.89
CA SER A 127 10.66 -16.73 -36.09
C SER A 127 10.80 -15.22 -35.89
N PHE A 128 10.33 -14.66 -34.77
CA PHE A 128 10.24 -13.21 -34.52
C PHE A 128 11.02 -12.72 -33.29
N LYS A 129 11.93 -13.53 -32.73
CA LYS A 129 12.59 -13.27 -31.44
C LYS A 129 13.28 -11.90 -31.32
N GLN A 130 13.84 -11.36 -32.42
CA GLN A 130 14.44 -10.02 -32.43
C GLN A 130 13.41 -8.89 -32.52
N GLU A 131 12.30 -9.10 -33.22
CA GLU A 131 11.27 -8.10 -33.48
C GLU A 131 10.30 -7.92 -32.30
N LEU A 132 10.26 -8.88 -31.37
CA LEU A 132 9.35 -8.89 -30.22
C LEU A 132 9.99 -8.42 -28.90
N LYS A 133 11.20 -7.86 -28.91
CA LYS A 133 11.87 -7.34 -27.70
C LYS A 133 11.03 -6.34 -26.91
N TRP A 134 10.12 -5.62 -27.59
CA TRP A 134 9.17 -4.69 -26.98
C TRP A 134 8.13 -5.36 -26.06
N LEU A 135 7.90 -6.66 -26.16
CA LEU A 135 7.00 -7.35 -25.22
C LEU A 135 7.48 -7.17 -23.77
N LYS A 136 8.80 -7.20 -23.56
CA LYS A 136 9.43 -6.94 -22.25
C LYS A 136 9.26 -5.50 -21.77
N THR A 137 8.89 -4.58 -22.65
CA THR A 137 8.67 -3.16 -22.32
C THR A 137 7.20 -2.81 -22.11
N LEU A 138 6.26 -3.76 -22.29
CA LEU A 138 4.82 -3.50 -22.10
C LEU A 138 4.51 -3.16 -20.64
N LYS A 139 4.94 -4.02 -19.71
CA LYS A 139 4.72 -3.90 -18.26
C LYS A 139 5.78 -4.72 -17.50
N HIS A 140 6.45 -4.11 -16.52
CA HIS A 140 7.54 -4.76 -15.78
C HIS A 140 7.07 -5.90 -14.85
N HIS A 141 5.79 -5.96 -14.50
CA HIS A 141 5.22 -7.00 -13.63
C HIS A 141 4.67 -8.22 -14.39
N ILE A 142 4.77 -8.23 -15.72
CA ILE A 142 4.31 -9.34 -16.57
C ILE A 142 5.53 -10.12 -17.05
N HIS A 143 5.47 -11.43 -16.90
CA HIS A 143 6.52 -12.29 -17.42
C HIS A 143 6.20 -12.78 -18.83
N PHE A 144 7.08 -12.46 -19.80
CA PHE A 144 6.94 -12.92 -21.18
C PHE A 144 7.94 -14.03 -21.49
N THR A 145 7.43 -15.15 -21.99
CA THR A 145 8.20 -16.33 -22.38
C THR A 145 7.88 -16.69 -23.83
N TYR A 146 8.90 -16.85 -24.67
CA TYR A 146 8.80 -17.47 -25.99
C TYR A 146 9.01 -18.97 -25.82
N THR A 147 8.21 -19.81 -26.46
CA THR A 147 8.47 -21.25 -26.47
C THR A 147 8.91 -21.75 -27.84
N THR A 148 9.93 -22.60 -27.81
CA THR A 148 10.42 -23.38 -28.96
C THR A 148 10.03 -24.84 -28.87
N LEU A 149 9.33 -25.25 -27.80
CA LEU A 149 8.89 -26.61 -27.59
C LEU A 149 7.82 -26.98 -28.65
N PRO A 150 8.08 -27.95 -29.56
CA PRO A 150 7.20 -28.20 -30.70
C PRO A 150 5.77 -28.61 -30.32
N ASN A 151 5.61 -29.30 -29.19
CA ASN A 151 4.33 -29.77 -28.68
C ASN A 151 3.71 -28.85 -27.61
N ALA A 152 4.22 -27.62 -27.41
CA ALA A 152 3.72 -26.71 -26.38
C ALA A 152 2.22 -26.40 -26.52
N ARG A 153 1.70 -26.33 -27.76
CA ARG A 153 0.26 -26.12 -28.01
C ARG A 153 -0.58 -27.32 -27.57
N SER A 154 -0.15 -28.51 -27.96
CA SER A 154 -0.79 -29.77 -27.53
C SER A 154 -0.72 -29.96 -26.02
N LEU A 155 0.39 -29.56 -25.39
CA LEU A 155 0.59 -29.62 -23.93
C LEU A 155 -0.44 -28.77 -23.18
N LEU A 156 -0.72 -27.58 -23.70
CA LEU A 156 -1.65 -26.63 -23.11
C LEU A 156 -3.09 -26.83 -23.61
N ASN A 157 -3.35 -27.79 -24.50
CA ASN A 157 -4.65 -27.95 -25.16
C ASN A 157 -5.16 -26.63 -25.78
N VAL A 158 -4.32 -25.99 -26.60
CA VAL A 158 -4.67 -24.78 -27.36
C VAL A 158 -4.60 -25.05 -28.87
N GLY A 159 -5.34 -24.24 -29.64
CA GLY A 159 -5.42 -24.36 -31.10
C GLY A 159 -4.09 -24.04 -31.80
N GLU A 160 -3.94 -24.50 -33.04
CA GLU A 160 -2.75 -24.23 -33.86
C GLU A 160 -2.65 -22.75 -34.25
N GLU A 161 -3.80 -22.09 -34.36
CA GLU A 161 -3.96 -20.66 -34.60
C GLU A 161 -3.51 -19.76 -33.43
N THR A 162 -3.41 -20.31 -32.21
CA THR A 162 -3.05 -19.54 -31.02
C THR A 162 -1.60 -19.07 -31.11
N THR A 163 -1.42 -17.75 -31.10
CA THR A 163 -0.12 -17.09 -31.23
C THR A 163 0.51 -16.79 -29.88
N LEU A 164 -0.30 -16.49 -28.86
CA LEU A 164 0.14 -16.43 -27.47
C LEU A 164 -0.99 -16.85 -26.52
N VAL A 165 -0.61 -17.21 -25.30
CA VAL A 165 -1.52 -17.49 -24.19
C VAL A 165 -1.09 -16.64 -23.00
N MET A 166 -2.04 -15.96 -22.38
CA MET A 166 -1.84 -15.26 -21.12
C MET A 166 -2.45 -16.08 -19.99
N PHE A 167 -1.69 -16.26 -18.93
CA PHE A 167 -2.15 -16.85 -17.68
C PHE A 167 -2.20 -15.79 -16.60
N THR A 168 -3.28 -15.76 -15.82
CA THR A 168 -3.38 -14.93 -14.61
C THR A 168 -3.65 -15.78 -13.37
N GLU A 169 -3.44 -15.18 -12.20
CA GLU A 169 -3.63 -15.82 -10.91
C GLU A 169 -2.81 -17.11 -10.76
N LYS A 170 -1.53 -17.08 -11.16
CA LYS A 170 -0.64 -18.24 -11.04
C LYS A 170 -1.16 -19.46 -11.81
N GLY A 171 -1.63 -19.22 -13.03
CA GLY A 171 -2.04 -20.28 -13.95
C GLY A 171 -3.48 -20.73 -13.81
N ILE A 172 -4.25 -20.17 -12.87
CA ILE A 172 -5.67 -20.52 -12.68
C ILE A 172 -6.51 -20.09 -13.88
N ASN A 173 -6.32 -18.85 -14.35
CA ASN A 173 -7.04 -18.33 -15.50
C ASN A 173 -6.16 -18.38 -16.74
N ARG A 174 -6.79 -18.67 -17.89
CA ARG A 174 -6.13 -18.75 -19.20
C ARG A 174 -6.90 -17.95 -20.24
N TYR A 175 -6.16 -17.19 -21.03
CA TYR A 175 -6.67 -16.40 -22.13
C TYR A 175 -5.85 -16.69 -23.39
N ASP A 176 -6.50 -17.26 -24.39
CA ASP A 176 -5.88 -17.66 -25.65
C ASP A 176 -6.02 -16.49 -26.65
N TYR A 177 -4.95 -16.16 -27.39
CA TYR A 177 -4.93 -15.09 -28.38
C TYR A 177 -4.45 -15.62 -29.72
N ASP A 178 -5.32 -15.51 -30.73
CA ASP A 178 -5.08 -16.00 -32.10
C ASP A 178 -4.76 -14.84 -33.07
N GLY A 179 -4.59 -13.63 -32.53
CA GLY A 179 -4.37 -12.43 -33.32
C GLY A 179 -2.91 -12.21 -33.71
N GLU A 180 -2.68 -11.14 -34.47
CA GLU A 180 -1.35 -10.67 -34.86
C GLU A 180 -0.56 -10.13 -33.65
N ILE A 181 0.73 -10.46 -33.56
CA ILE A 181 1.61 -10.03 -32.47
C ILE A 181 2.20 -8.64 -32.78
N THR A 182 1.43 -7.58 -32.51
CA THR A 182 1.91 -6.18 -32.54
C THR A 182 1.81 -5.52 -31.17
N TYR A 183 2.59 -4.44 -30.95
CA TYR A 183 2.58 -3.70 -29.68
C TYR A 183 1.18 -3.35 -29.22
N GLU A 184 0.42 -2.67 -30.07
CA GLU A 184 -0.90 -2.17 -29.75
C GLU A 184 -1.89 -3.30 -29.43
N LYS A 185 -1.89 -4.37 -30.24
CA LYS A 185 -2.85 -5.47 -30.08
C LYS A 185 -2.55 -6.32 -28.85
N VAL A 186 -1.26 -6.62 -28.60
CA VAL A 186 -0.88 -7.40 -27.41
C VAL A 186 -1.00 -6.55 -26.15
N PHE A 187 -0.64 -5.26 -26.17
CA PHE A 187 -0.87 -4.36 -25.05
C PHE A 187 -2.35 -4.33 -24.67
N LYS A 188 -3.22 -4.16 -25.67
CA LYS A 188 -4.67 -4.14 -25.46
C LYS A 188 -5.18 -5.47 -24.94
N PHE A 189 -4.76 -6.60 -25.51
CA PHE A 189 -5.13 -7.93 -25.04
C PHE A 189 -4.70 -8.15 -23.59
N VAL A 190 -3.47 -7.77 -23.25
CA VAL A 190 -2.97 -7.81 -21.88
C VAL A 190 -3.79 -6.91 -20.97
N GLU A 191 -4.08 -5.66 -21.33
CA GLU A 191 -4.89 -4.76 -20.51
C GLU A 191 -6.33 -5.25 -20.31
N ASP A 192 -6.94 -5.86 -21.34
CA ASP A 192 -8.32 -6.34 -21.30
C ASP A 192 -8.46 -7.58 -20.39
N HIS A 193 -7.38 -8.35 -20.19
CA HIS A 193 -7.37 -9.58 -19.38
C HIS A 193 -6.52 -9.48 -18.11
N GLU A 194 -5.78 -8.39 -17.93
CA GLU A 194 -5.09 -8.04 -16.69
C GLU A 194 -6.17 -7.72 -15.65
N GLU A 195 -6.45 -8.69 -14.80
CA GLU A 195 -7.44 -8.60 -13.76
C GLU A 195 -7.01 -7.60 -12.67
N LYS A 196 -7.35 -6.31 -12.85
CA LYS A 196 -7.07 -5.21 -11.90
C LYS A 196 -8.15 -5.03 -10.83
N TYR A 197 -8.94 -6.06 -10.51
CA TYR A 197 -10.06 -5.90 -9.56
C TYR A 197 -9.62 -5.83 -8.10
N TYR A 198 -8.39 -6.26 -7.81
CA TYR A 198 -7.76 -6.10 -6.51
C TYR A 198 -6.28 -5.74 -6.66
N GLN A 199 -5.72 -5.15 -5.61
CA GLN A 199 -4.29 -4.92 -5.48
C GLN A 199 -3.83 -5.46 -4.13
N GLU A 200 -2.63 -6.03 -4.08
CA GLU A 200 -1.95 -6.20 -2.80
C GLU A 200 -1.47 -4.84 -2.29
N PHE A 201 -1.34 -4.71 -0.98
CA PHE A 201 -0.83 -3.48 -0.38
C PHE A 201 0.61 -3.19 -0.83
N THR A 202 0.78 -2.13 -1.62
CA THR A 202 2.07 -1.58 -2.03
C THR A 202 2.03 -0.06 -1.97
N GLN A 203 3.20 0.59 -1.96
CA GLN A 203 3.28 2.06 -2.00
C GLN A 203 2.57 2.60 -3.26
N ASP A 204 2.80 1.99 -4.42
CA ASP A 204 2.16 2.36 -5.69
C ASP A 204 0.63 2.21 -5.66
N ALA A 205 0.13 1.14 -5.01
CA ALA A 205 -1.30 0.92 -4.83
C ALA A 205 -1.94 2.04 -4.00
N ILE A 206 -1.25 2.48 -2.94
CA ILE A 206 -1.68 3.61 -2.10
C ILE A 206 -1.60 4.92 -2.88
N GLU A 207 -0.53 5.19 -3.61
CA GLU A 207 -0.42 6.42 -4.39
C GLU A 207 -1.51 6.50 -5.45
N THR A 208 -1.76 5.42 -6.19
CA THR A 208 -2.85 5.33 -7.16
C THR A 208 -4.20 5.54 -6.48
N ALA A 209 -4.42 4.89 -5.34
CA ALA A 209 -5.65 5.02 -4.57
C ALA A 209 -5.90 6.49 -4.18
N PHE A 210 -4.91 7.20 -3.65
CA PHE A 210 -5.10 8.55 -3.08
C PHE A 210 -4.96 9.71 -4.07
N TYR A 211 -4.14 9.58 -5.11
CA TYR A 211 -3.86 10.68 -6.05
C TYR A 211 -4.60 10.57 -7.38
N GLU A 212 -5.00 9.37 -7.79
CA GLU A 212 -5.76 9.12 -9.02
C GLU A 212 -7.07 8.33 -8.78
N PRO A 213 -7.92 8.74 -7.81
CA PRO A 213 -9.11 7.97 -7.46
C PRO A 213 -10.15 8.04 -8.59
N LYS A 214 -10.36 6.91 -9.27
CA LYS A 214 -11.51 6.74 -10.19
C LYS A 214 -12.76 6.20 -9.49
N LYS A 215 -12.57 5.50 -8.36
CA LYS A 215 -13.60 4.81 -7.58
C LYS A 215 -13.26 4.93 -6.09
N PRO A 216 -14.25 4.75 -5.18
CA PRO A 216 -13.95 4.49 -3.78
C PRO A 216 -12.99 3.32 -3.61
N VAL A 217 -12.27 3.30 -2.50
CA VAL A 217 -11.25 2.28 -2.21
C VAL A 217 -11.66 1.47 -0.99
N LEU A 218 -11.75 0.15 -1.13
CA LEU A 218 -11.97 -0.80 -0.06
C LEU A 218 -10.64 -1.39 0.41
N PHE A 219 -10.23 -1.08 1.62
CA PHE A 219 -9.14 -1.75 2.31
C PHE A 219 -9.69 -2.93 3.12
N ILE A 220 -9.14 -4.13 2.93
CA ILE A 220 -9.47 -5.31 3.73
C ILE A 220 -8.23 -5.71 4.53
N PHE A 221 -8.32 -5.61 5.85
CA PHE A 221 -7.28 -5.97 6.81
C PHE A 221 -7.54 -7.36 7.36
N ASP A 222 -7.12 -8.38 6.61
CA ASP A 222 -7.23 -9.78 6.98
C ASP A 222 -6.25 -10.65 6.16
N GLU A 223 -5.94 -11.86 6.64
CA GLU A 223 -5.03 -12.81 5.97
C GLU A 223 -5.76 -13.73 4.98
N LYS A 224 -7.09 -13.72 4.97
CA LYS A 224 -7.92 -14.54 4.06
C LYS A 224 -7.95 -13.93 2.65
N ASP A 225 -8.39 -14.76 1.71
CA ASP A 225 -8.59 -14.38 0.31
C ASP A 225 -9.97 -13.75 0.09
N TYR A 226 -9.99 -12.60 -0.60
CA TYR A 226 -11.19 -11.83 -0.93
C TYR A 226 -11.29 -11.50 -2.43
N ARG A 227 -10.52 -12.18 -3.28
CA ARG A 227 -10.45 -11.91 -4.73
C ARG A 227 -11.81 -12.02 -5.43
N ASP A 228 -12.60 -13.04 -5.11
CA ASP A 228 -13.94 -13.20 -5.68
C ASP A 228 -14.86 -12.01 -5.39
N LEU A 229 -14.79 -11.49 -4.16
CA LEU A 229 -15.58 -10.32 -3.77
C LEU A 229 -15.13 -9.08 -4.54
N ALA A 230 -13.82 -8.88 -4.65
CA ALA A 230 -13.24 -7.78 -5.40
C ALA A 230 -13.63 -7.85 -6.89
N LYS A 231 -13.63 -9.06 -7.49
CA LYS A 231 -14.05 -9.32 -8.87
C LYS A 231 -15.52 -8.96 -9.11
N ILE A 232 -16.41 -9.32 -8.19
CA ILE A 232 -17.84 -9.01 -8.27
C ILE A 232 -18.09 -7.50 -8.29
N HIS A 233 -17.38 -6.74 -7.45
CA HIS A 233 -17.60 -5.30 -7.26
C HIS A 233 -16.56 -4.41 -7.98
N GLN A 234 -15.81 -4.97 -8.93
CA GLN A 234 -14.69 -4.30 -9.58
C GLN A 234 -15.08 -3.03 -10.34
N LYS A 235 -16.36 -2.88 -10.74
CA LYS A 235 -16.84 -1.71 -11.48
C LYS A 235 -17.16 -0.55 -10.54
N GLU A 236 -17.51 -0.86 -9.31
CA GLU A 236 -18.00 0.07 -8.29
C GLU A 236 -16.90 0.51 -7.32
N ILE A 237 -15.98 -0.40 -6.95
CA ILE A 237 -14.99 -0.17 -5.90
C ILE A 237 -13.63 -0.78 -6.25
N ASN A 238 -12.55 -0.09 -5.93
CA ASN A 238 -11.20 -0.63 -6.01
C ASN A 238 -10.85 -1.34 -4.69
N THR A 239 -10.43 -2.60 -4.74
CA THR A 239 -10.12 -3.36 -3.52
C THR A 239 -8.60 -3.45 -3.31
N ILE A 240 -8.13 -3.16 -2.09
CA ILE A 240 -6.75 -3.35 -1.66
C ILE A 240 -6.73 -4.35 -0.49
N LEU A 241 -6.02 -5.45 -0.67
CA LEU A 241 -5.82 -6.47 0.36
C LEU A 241 -4.58 -6.11 1.18
N VAL A 242 -4.74 -6.01 2.51
CA VAL A 242 -3.74 -5.42 3.39
C VAL A 242 -3.25 -6.41 4.44
N LYS A 243 -1.95 -6.70 4.42
CA LYS A 243 -1.23 -7.39 5.49
C LYS A 243 -0.57 -6.33 6.40
N LEU A 244 -0.81 -6.35 7.72
CA LEU A 244 -0.41 -5.22 8.59
C LEU A 244 1.11 -5.02 8.71
N ASP A 245 1.93 -6.05 8.52
CA ASP A 245 3.39 -5.94 8.54
C ASP A 245 3.91 -4.97 7.46
N GLN A 246 3.07 -4.64 6.49
CA GLN A 246 3.40 -3.74 5.38
C GLN A 246 2.91 -2.31 5.60
N VAL A 247 2.10 -2.02 6.64
CA VAL A 247 1.36 -0.75 6.75
C VAL A 247 2.06 0.26 7.66
N THR A 248 2.13 1.52 7.21
CA THR A 248 2.66 2.62 8.03
C THR A 248 1.66 3.10 9.08
N ASP A 249 2.16 3.52 10.26
CA ASP A 249 1.34 4.13 11.32
C ASP A 249 0.53 5.34 10.82
N ARG A 250 1.10 6.10 9.87
CA ARG A 250 0.44 7.25 9.26
C ARG A 250 -0.85 6.84 8.55
N LEU A 251 -0.82 5.75 7.76
CA LEU A 251 -2.00 5.28 7.05
C LEU A 251 -3.01 4.65 8.02
N LEU A 252 -2.57 3.87 9.00
CA LEU A 252 -3.45 3.32 10.03
C LEU A 252 -4.19 4.44 10.77
N ASN A 253 -3.46 5.48 11.17
CA ASN A 253 -4.08 6.63 11.82
C ASN A 253 -5.03 7.38 10.87
N PHE A 254 -4.67 7.58 9.61
CA PHE A 254 -5.55 8.20 8.62
C PHE A 254 -6.87 7.44 8.49
N LEU A 255 -6.81 6.10 8.39
CA LEU A 255 -7.99 5.24 8.33
C LEU A 255 -8.71 5.08 9.70
N GLY A 256 -8.13 5.63 10.77
CA GLY A 256 -8.67 5.57 12.13
C GLY A 256 -8.65 4.17 12.74
N ILE A 257 -7.59 3.42 12.44
CA ILE A 257 -7.31 2.10 12.96
C ILE A 257 -6.30 2.25 14.11
N LYS A 258 -6.68 1.77 15.30
CA LYS A 258 -5.81 1.71 16.48
C LYS A 258 -5.74 0.28 17.00
N GLY A 259 -4.52 -0.23 17.18
CA GLY A 259 -4.26 -1.60 17.64
C GLY A 259 -4.65 -2.67 16.61
N ILE A 260 -4.72 -3.93 17.06
CA ILE A 260 -5.07 -5.07 16.23
C ILE A 260 -6.59 -5.25 16.23
N GLN A 261 -7.29 -4.60 15.31
CA GLN A 261 -8.71 -4.80 15.07
C GLN A 261 -8.88 -5.57 13.77
N ARG A 262 -8.77 -6.91 13.80
CA ARG A 262 -8.96 -7.76 12.62
C ARG A 262 -9.99 -8.86 12.88
N PRO A 263 -10.79 -9.26 11.87
CA PRO A 263 -10.86 -8.70 10.52
C PRO A 263 -11.53 -7.32 10.48
N LEU A 264 -11.03 -6.41 9.65
CA LEU A 264 -11.57 -5.06 9.48
C LEU A 264 -11.58 -4.64 8.03
N ALA A 265 -12.68 -4.04 7.60
CA ALA A 265 -12.80 -3.42 6.28
C ALA A 265 -13.02 -1.93 6.43
N VAL A 266 -12.33 -1.13 5.60
CA VAL A 266 -12.46 0.32 5.55
C VAL A 266 -12.69 0.76 4.11
N ILE A 267 -13.77 1.47 3.85
CA ILE A 267 -14.01 2.14 2.57
C ILE A 267 -13.60 3.60 2.72
N TYR A 268 -12.75 4.08 1.83
CA TYR A 268 -12.41 5.48 1.68
C TYR A 268 -13.05 6.02 0.39
N ASP A 269 -14.06 6.87 0.56
CA ASP A 269 -14.80 7.51 -0.53
C ASP A 269 -14.31 8.95 -0.75
N GLN A 270 -13.43 9.09 -1.74
CA GLN A 270 -12.80 10.35 -2.10
C GLN A 270 -13.74 11.23 -2.92
N ASN A 271 -14.68 10.60 -3.64
CA ASN A 271 -15.63 11.26 -4.52
C ASN A 271 -16.69 12.02 -3.71
N HIS A 272 -17.04 11.52 -2.52
CA HIS A 272 -18.03 12.14 -1.63
C HIS A 272 -17.41 12.61 -0.31
N SER A 273 -16.65 13.71 -0.38
CA SER A 273 -16.15 14.45 0.79
C SER A 273 -15.13 13.70 1.66
N GLN A 274 -14.30 12.83 1.06
CA GLN A 274 -13.23 12.10 1.77
C GLN A 274 -13.76 11.29 2.97
N LYS A 275 -14.97 10.75 2.85
CA LYS A 275 -15.63 10.00 3.92
C LYS A 275 -15.01 8.62 4.08
N LYS A 276 -14.95 8.16 5.32
CA LYS A 276 -14.54 6.80 5.67
C LYS A 276 -15.73 6.03 6.19
N TYR A 277 -15.80 4.75 5.87
CA TYR A 277 -16.77 3.81 6.44
C TYR A 277 -16.00 2.60 6.90
N ARG A 278 -16.34 2.03 8.06
CA ARG A 278 -15.62 0.86 8.57
C ARG A 278 -16.56 -0.17 9.16
N THR A 279 -16.17 -1.44 9.09
CA THR A 279 -16.84 -2.53 9.79
C THR A 279 -15.81 -3.55 10.24
N GLN A 280 -15.97 -4.06 11.46
CA GLN A 280 -15.43 -5.38 11.78
C GLN A 280 -16.34 -6.42 11.16
N PHE A 281 -15.80 -7.57 10.78
CA PHE A 281 -16.56 -8.62 10.12
C PHE A 281 -16.00 -9.99 10.49
N SER A 282 -16.85 -11.02 10.52
CA SER A 282 -16.42 -12.39 10.89
C SER A 282 -16.24 -13.27 9.65
N ASP A 283 -17.06 -13.03 8.63
CA ASP A 283 -17.10 -13.80 7.39
C ASP A 283 -17.40 -12.93 6.15
N LEU A 284 -17.47 -13.59 4.99
CA LEU A 284 -17.77 -12.94 3.71
C LEU A 284 -19.19 -12.37 3.63
N SER A 285 -20.14 -12.90 4.39
CA SER A 285 -21.53 -12.43 4.39
C SER A 285 -21.62 -11.04 5.02
N ASP A 286 -20.96 -10.84 6.17
CA ASP A 286 -20.84 -9.55 6.84
C ASP A 286 -20.23 -8.49 5.90
N LEU A 287 -19.14 -8.86 5.21
CA LEU A 287 -18.44 -7.95 4.29
C LEU A 287 -19.30 -7.61 3.05
N ARG A 288 -20.02 -8.58 2.48
CA ARG A 288 -20.98 -8.35 1.40
C ARG A 288 -22.10 -7.41 1.83
N LYS A 289 -22.63 -7.59 3.04
CA LYS A 289 -23.68 -6.71 3.60
C LYS A 289 -23.16 -5.28 3.77
N PHE A 290 -21.94 -5.12 4.27
CA PHE A 290 -21.29 -3.82 4.40
C PHE A 290 -21.12 -3.12 3.04
N LEU A 291 -20.58 -3.82 2.04
CA LEU A 291 -20.44 -3.27 0.68
C LEU A 291 -21.79 -2.90 0.06
N ASN A 292 -22.79 -3.78 0.16
CA ASN A 292 -24.12 -3.49 -0.35
C ASN A 292 -24.74 -2.28 0.34
N ASN A 293 -24.56 -2.13 1.65
CA ASN A 293 -25.05 -0.94 2.37
C ASN A 293 -24.31 0.32 1.93
N PHE A 294 -22.99 0.26 1.69
CA PHE A 294 -22.23 1.38 1.16
C PHE A 294 -22.75 1.80 -0.23
N LEU A 295 -22.84 0.86 -1.17
CA LEU A 295 -23.28 1.12 -2.55
C LEU A 295 -24.72 1.66 -2.61
N ASN A 296 -25.56 1.33 -1.63
CA ASN A 296 -26.92 1.83 -1.50
C ASN A 296 -27.05 3.07 -0.60
N ASN A 297 -25.95 3.71 -0.20
CA ASN A 297 -25.91 4.90 0.67
C ASN A 297 -26.63 4.71 2.02
N LYS A 298 -26.57 3.51 2.60
CA LYS A 298 -27.19 3.15 3.89
C LYS A 298 -26.23 3.21 5.07
N LEU A 299 -24.96 3.52 4.85
CA LEU A 299 -23.96 3.60 5.91
C LEU A 299 -23.78 5.04 6.40
N GLU A 300 -23.62 5.18 7.71
CA GLU A 300 -23.14 6.43 8.30
C GLU A 300 -21.60 6.49 8.21
N PRO A 301 -21.02 7.65 7.90
CA PRO A 301 -19.57 7.82 7.90
C PRO A 301 -18.99 7.61 9.30
N TYR A 302 -17.82 6.99 9.32
CA TYR A 302 -16.97 6.90 10.50
C TYR A 302 -16.15 8.18 10.66
N TYR A 303 -16.20 8.74 11.88
CA TYR A 303 -15.37 9.85 12.31
C TYR A 303 -14.45 9.37 13.41
N LYS A 304 -13.15 9.55 13.22
CA LYS A 304 -12.16 9.20 14.24
C LYS A 304 -12.35 10.07 15.48
N SER A 305 -12.27 9.48 16.67
CA SER A 305 -12.25 10.21 17.92
C SER A 305 -11.36 9.47 18.92
N GLN A 306 -10.61 10.22 19.72
CA GLN A 306 -10.01 9.71 20.94
C GLN A 306 -11.10 9.48 21.99
N THR A 307 -10.76 8.69 23.01
CA THR A 307 -11.60 8.51 24.18
C THR A 307 -11.78 9.86 24.89
N PRO A 308 -13.03 10.29 25.18
CA PRO A 308 -13.29 11.46 26.00
C PRO A 308 -12.51 11.43 27.30
N VAL A 309 -11.85 12.54 27.62
CA VAL A 309 -11.19 12.72 28.91
C VAL A 309 -12.11 13.46 29.87
N LYS A 310 -11.96 13.18 31.17
CA LYS A 310 -12.75 13.89 32.19
C LYS A 310 -12.26 15.33 32.31
N ASN A 311 -13.04 16.25 31.75
CA ASN A 311 -12.89 17.68 31.99
C ASN A 311 -13.41 18.04 33.39
N GLU A 312 -12.67 18.85 34.16
CA GLU A 312 -13.09 19.31 35.49
C GLU A 312 -14.08 20.49 35.39
N ASN A 313 -13.55 21.72 35.36
CA ASN A 313 -14.31 22.96 35.24
C ASN A 313 -13.61 23.86 34.21
N TRP A 314 -14.35 24.30 33.19
CA TRP A 314 -13.86 25.19 32.15
C TRP A 314 -13.33 26.53 32.69
N GLU A 315 -13.78 26.95 33.87
CA GLU A 315 -13.29 28.17 34.51
C GLU A 315 -11.83 28.02 34.99
N LYS A 316 -11.38 26.79 35.24
CA LYS A 316 -10.07 26.50 35.84
C LYS A 316 -9.05 25.94 34.85
N GLN A 317 -9.48 25.43 33.71
CA GLN A 317 -8.58 24.83 32.71
C GLN A 317 -9.08 25.01 31.28
N ILE A 318 -8.16 24.89 30.34
CA ILE A 318 -8.51 24.65 28.94
C ILE A 318 -9.03 23.22 28.82
N LEU A 319 -10.21 23.06 28.24
CA LEU A 319 -10.82 21.75 28.06
C LEU A 319 -10.12 20.97 26.96
N THR A 320 -9.95 19.67 27.14
CA THR A 320 -9.58 18.77 26.03
C THR A 320 -10.85 18.30 25.35
N ILE A 321 -10.98 18.59 24.06
CA ILE A 321 -12.17 18.29 23.26
C ILE A 321 -11.79 17.24 22.21
N VAL A 322 -12.52 16.13 22.20
CA VAL A 322 -12.39 15.05 21.20
C VAL A 322 -13.53 15.10 20.18
N GLY A 323 -13.45 14.31 19.12
CA GLY A 323 -14.41 14.31 18.00
C GLY A 323 -15.86 14.14 18.45
N GLU A 324 -16.10 13.18 19.35
CA GLU A 324 -17.43 12.88 19.91
C GLU A 324 -17.96 13.96 20.86
N ASP A 325 -17.09 14.80 21.44
CA ASP A 325 -17.46 15.82 22.41
C ASP A 325 -17.72 17.18 21.77
N LEU A 326 -17.01 17.51 20.67
CA LEU A 326 -17.12 18.82 20.04
C LEU A 326 -18.57 19.29 19.77
N PRO A 327 -19.48 18.43 19.24
CA PRO A 327 -20.86 18.85 18.99
C PRO A 327 -21.68 19.16 20.25
N LYS A 328 -21.22 18.72 21.43
CA LYS A 328 -21.90 18.92 22.72
C LYS A 328 -21.52 20.26 23.36
N HIS A 329 -20.46 20.91 22.87
CA HIS A 329 -19.97 22.14 23.45
C HIS A 329 -20.52 23.35 22.72
N GLU A 330 -21.09 24.25 23.49
CA GLU A 330 -21.63 25.51 23.00
C GLU A 330 -21.09 26.67 23.87
N ASN A 331 -20.94 27.85 23.28
CA ASN A 331 -20.29 29.03 23.90
C ASN A 331 -18.81 28.82 24.29
N ILE A 332 -18.01 28.27 23.39
CA ILE A 332 -16.60 27.93 23.63
C ILE A 332 -15.70 28.38 22.47
N PHE A 333 -14.48 28.81 22.79
CA PHE A 333 -13.41 29.04 21.82
C PHE A 333 -12.54 27.79 21.73
N ILE A 334 -12.39 27.23 20.54
CA ILE A 334 -11.69 25.97 20.34
C ILE A 334 -10.50 26.19 19.43
N TYR A 335 -9.33 25.82 19.93
CA TYR A 335 -8.08 25.75 19.20
C TYR A 335 -7.89 24.35 18.61
N PHE A 336 -7.99 24.27 17.29
CA PHE A 336 -7.67 23.09 16.50
C PHE A 336 -6.17 23.07 16.21
N TYR A 337 -5.50 22.02 16.64
CA TYR A 337 -4.06 21.86 16.54
C TYR A 337 -3.67 20.47 16.06
N SER A 338 -2.37 20.24 15.88
CA SER A 338 -1.84 18.91 15.76
C SER A 338 -0.42 18.79 16.32
N SER A 339 -0.05 17.62 16.84
CA SER A 339 1.20 17.41 17.59
C SER A 339 2.48 17.54 16.73
N TRP A 340 2.45 17.19 15.44
CA TRP A 340 3.57 17.40 14.48
C TRP A 340 3.60 18.80 13.85
N CYS A 341 2.62 19.66 14.13
CA CYS A 341 2.56 20.99 13.53
C CYS A 341 3.46 21.97 14.29
N LYS A 342 4.63 22.31 13.72
CA LYS A 342 5.60 23.24 14.33
C LYS A 342 5.00 24.62 14.63
N VAL A 343 4.16 25.13 13.73
CA VAL A 343 3.44 26.41 13.93
C VAL A 343 2.48 26.32 15.13
N CYS A 344 1.78 25.19 15.27
CA CYS A 344 0.89 24.92 16.37
C CYS A 344 1.64 24.89 17.71
N GLN A 345 2.82 24.27 17.75
CA GLN A 345 3.68 24.24 18.94
C GLN A 345 4.11 25.65 19.38
N GLN A 346 4.42 26.54 18.42
CA GLN A 346 4.74 27.94 18.72
C GLN A 346 3.51 28.75 19.17
N PHE A 347 2.33 28.38 18.67
CA PHE A 347 1.08 29.09 18.96
C PHE A 347 0.44 28.67 20.30
N THR A 348 0.62 27.41 20.74
CA THR A 348 0.04 26.91 22.00
C THR A 348 0.30 27.81 23.22
N PRO A 349 1.53 28.32 23.46
CA PRO A 349 1.77 29.24 24.58
C PRO A 349 0.97 30.55 24.51
N ILE A 350 0.69 31.06 23.30
CA ILE A 350 -0.13 32.27 23.11
C ILE A 350 -1.58 31.97 23.47
N PHE A 351 -2.10 30.80 23.06
CA PHE A 351 -3.44 30.36 23.42
C PHE A 351 -3.60 30.14 24.93
N GLU A 352 -2.57 29.61 25.60
CA GLU A 352 -2.55 29.48 27.06
C GLU A 352 -2.57 30.84 27.77
N GLN A 353 -1.82 31.82 27.30
CA GLN A 353 -1.87 33.20 27.81
C GLN A 353 -3.26 33.81 27.64
N LEU A 354 -3.89 33.56 26.49
CA LEU A 354 -5.25 34.01 26.20
C LEU A 354 -6.26 33.40 27.20
N PHE A 355 -6.16 32.10 27.46
CA PHE A 355 -6.97 31.46 28.50
C PHE A 355 -6.75 32.11 29.88
N GLN A 356 -5.51 32.37 30.30
CA GLN A 356 -5.25 33.00 31.60
C GLN A 356 -5.89 34.40 31.69
N LYS A 357 -5.86 35.18 30.61
CA LYS A 357 -6.49 36.51 30.55
C LYS A 357 -8.01 36.46 30.73
N TYR A 358 -8.67 35.44 30.18
CA TYR A 358 -10.14 35.29 30.18
C TYR A 358 -10.64 34.20 31.15
N ARG A 359 -9.79 33.74 32.05
CA ARG A 359 -10.08 32.66 32.99
C ARG A 359 -11.30 32.99 33.84
N GLY A 360 -12.24 32.05 33.94
CA GLY A 360 -13.53 32.22 34.62
C GLY A 360 -14.54 33.11 33.88
N GLN A 361 -14.19 33.70 32.72
CA GLN A 361 -15.07 34.57 31.94
C GLN A 361 -15.55 33.92 30.64
N LYS A 362 -14.68 33.10 30.01
CA LYS A 362 -14.94 32.41 28.74
C LYS A 362 -14.42 30.98 28.79
N ALA A 363 -15.12 30.06 28.12
CA ALA A 363 -14.67 28.68 27.96
C ALA A 363 -13.69 28.55 26.80
N PHE A 364 -12.62 27.78 27.02
CA PHE A 364 -11.61 27.46 26.02
C PHE A 364 -11.45 25.95 25.92
N GLY A 365 -11.24 25.48 24.69
CA GLY A 365 -10.98 24.08 24.39
C GLY A 365 -9.84 23.90 23.41
N MET A 366 -9.19 22.74 23.46
CA MET A 366 -8.18 22.30 22.49
C MET A 366 -8.64 20.99 21.85
N PHE A 367 -8.42 20.89 20.54
CA PHE A 367 -8.84 19.75 19.71
C PHE A 367 -7.68 19.31 18.82
N ASP A 368 -7.20 18.07 18.98
CA ASP A 368 -6.17 17.51 18.09
C ASP A 368 -6.84 16.99 16.80
N ALA A 369 -6.70 17.75 15.71
CA ALA A 369 -7.30 17.46 14.41
C ALA A 369 -6.66 16.28 13.67
N TYR A 370 -5.50 15.79 14.13
CA TYR A 370 -4.95 14.56 13.58
C TYR A 370 -5.49 13.33 14.28
N GLU A 371 -5.85 13.43 15.55
CA GLU A 371 -6.38 12.31 16.33
C GLU A 371 -7.91 12.24 16.33
N ASN A 372 -8.58 13.31 15.90
CA ASN A 372 -10.03 13.47 15.97
C ASN A 372 -10.61 14.09 14.69
N GLU A 373 -11.82 13.70 14.34
CA GLU A 373 -12.63 14.17 13.21
C GLU A 373 -14.04 14.48 13.70
N VAL A 374 -14.74 15.39 13.03
CA VAL A 374 -16.07 15.84 13.42
C VAL A 374 -17.00 15.77 12.23
N LYS A 375 -18.23 15.29 12.48
CA LYS A 375 -19.29 15.23 11.47
C LYS A 375 -19.54 16.61 10.86
N ASP A 376 -19.59 16.64 9.53
CA ASP A 376 -19.83 17.82 8.70
C ASP A 376 -18.85 19.00 8.90
N GLN A 377 -17.71 18.76 9.54
CA GLN A 377 -16.67 19.78 9.74
C GLN A 377 -15.31 19.27 9.30
N PHE A 378 -14.90 19.68 8.11
CA PHE A 378 -13.55 19.39 7.62
C PHE A 378 -12.56 20.44 8.14
N ILE A 379 -11.56 19.99 8.91
CA ILE A 379 -10.49 20.82 9.44
C ILE A 379 -9.30 20.68 8.48
N LYS A 380 -9.24 21.57 7.49
CA LYS A 380 -8.23 21.49 6.42
C LYS A 380 -6.83 21.89 6.91
N GLU A 381 -6.75 22.89 7.78
CA GLU A 381 -5.49 23.52 8.17
C GLU A 381 -5.49 23.82 9.68
N VAL A 382 -4.32 23.69 10.29
CA VAL A 382 -4.04 24.02 11.70
C VAL A 382 -2.75 24.84 11.78
N PRO A 383 -2.60 25.75 12.76
CA PRO A 383 -3.53 26.04 13.85
C PRO A 383 -4.77 26.83 13.37
N MET A 384 -5.94 26.53 13.94
CA MET A 384 -7.19 27.24 13.65
C MET A 384 -7.95 27.49 14.95
N ILE A 385 -8.60 28.65 15.07
CA ILE A 385 -9.50 28.96 16.20
C ILE A 385 -10.91 29.16 15.67
N ARG A 386 -11.88 28.53 16.34
CA ARG A 386 -13.31 28.75 16.10
C ARG A 386 -14.03 29.08 17.39
N TRP A 387 -15.03 29.95 17.29
CA TRP A 387 -16.02 30.18 18.33
C TRP A 387 -17.31 29.45 17.99
N TYR A 388 -17.80 28.65 18.94
CA TYR A 388 -19.08 27.96 18.86
C TYR A 388 -20.10 28.70 19.72
N ASN A 389 -21.21 29.15 19.15
CA ASN A 389 -22.26 29.89 19.87
C ASN A 389 -23.49 28.99 20.11
N ALA A 390 -23.90 28.85 21.38
CA ALA A 390 -25.10 28.09 21.79
C ALA A 390 -26.41 28.67 21.26
N GLN A 391 -26.51 29.99 21.28
CA GLN A 391 -27.76 30.69 21.01
C GLN A 391 -28.10 30.64 19.52
N THR A 392 -27.10 30.79 18.67
CA THR A 392 -27.30 30.87 17.21
C THR A 392 -26.90 29.60 16.47
N ARG A 393 -26.25 28.64 17.16
CA ARG A 393 -25.57 27.48 16.56
C ARG A 393 -24.56 27.86 15.48
N GLN A 394 -24.10 29.11 15.47
CA GLN A 394 -23.09 29.57 14.52
C GLN A 394 -21.70 29.17 14.98
N VAL A 395 -20.88 28.85 13.99
CA VAL A 395 -19.44 28.61 14.15
C VAL A 395 -18.70 29.71 13.41
N VAL A 396 -17.90 30.49 14.12
CA VAL A 396 -17.13 31.61 13.55
C VAL A 396 -15.64 31.27 13.62
N THR A 397 -14.99 31.18 12.46
CA THR A 397 -13.52 31.00 12.37
C THR A 397 -12.81 32.33 12.54
N PHE A 398 -11.69 32.33 13.28
CA PHE A 398 -10.79 33.45 13.37
C PHE A 398 -9.87 33.48 12.15
N GLU A 399 -9.90 34.58 11.39
CA GLU A 399 -9.13 34.78 10.16
C GLU A 399 -7.99 35.81 10.33
N GLY A 400 -7.73 36.25 11.57
CA GLY A 400 -6.71 37.26 11.88
C GLY A 400 -5.32 36.68 12.14
N PRO A 401 -4.32 37.53 12.43
CA PRO A 401 -2.99 37.08 12.81
C PRO A 401 -3.02 36.37 14.17
N LEU A 402 -2.22 35.32 14.32
CA LEU A 402 -2.13 34.49 15.53
C LEU A 402 -1.35 35.17 16.67
N THR A 403 -1.74 36.39 17.05
CA THR A 403 -1.16 37.15 18.15
C THR A 403 -2.15 37.32 19.29
N LEU A 404 -1.64 37.58 20.50
CA LEU A 404 -2.46 37.75 21.69
C LEU A 404 -3.46 38.90 21.54
N GLU A 405 -3.05 39.98 20.87
CA GLU A 405 -3.84 41.20 20.66
C GLU A 405 -5.04 40.92 19.76
N ALA A 406 -4.80 40.40 18.55
CA ALA A 406 -5.87 40.14 17.58
C ALA A 406 -6.86 39.07 18.08
N LEU A 407 -6.37 38.08 18.82
CA LEU A 407 -7.23 37.08 19.43
C LEU A 407 -8.06 37.62 20.58
N SER A 408 -7.50 38.54 21.39
CA SER A 408 -8.25 39.23 22.44
C SER A 408 -9.41 40.01 21.83
N GLU A 409 -9.17 40.76 20.74
CA GLU A 409 -10.21 41.50 20.03
C GLU A 409 -11.32 40.59 19.50
N PHE A 410 -10.95 39.42 18.94
CA PHE A 410 -11.91 38.44 18.48
C PHE A 410 -12.78 37.89 19.62
N ILE A 411 -12.17 37.52 20.76
CA ILE A 411 -12.89 36.99 21.92
C ILE A 411 -13.83 38.04 22.53
N ASP A 412 -13.37 39.27 22.66
CA ASP A 412 -14.16 40.38 23.20
C ASP A 412 -15.38 40.68 22.31
N LYS A 413 -15.23 40.53 20.99
CA LYS A 413 -16.33 40.73 20.03
C LYS A 413 -17.38 39.63 20.10
N GLN A 414 -16.96 38.37 20.10
CA GLN A 414 -17.87 37.23 20.06
C GLN A 414 -18.46 36.89 21.43
N GLY A 415 -17.78 37.27 22.51
CA GLY A 415 -18.18 36.96 23.89
C GLY A 415 -19.23 37.87 24.51
N LYS A 416 -19.82 38.83 23.81
CA LYS A 416 -20.85 39.70 24.43
C LYS A 416 -22.15 38.91 24.63
N LYS A 417 -22.65 38.83 25.88
CA LYS A 417 -24.05 38.46 26.12
C LYS A 417 -24.90 39.49 25.40
N GLN A 418 -25.73 39.08 24.44
CA GLN A 418 -26.85 39.93 24.02
C GLN A 418 -27.74 40.10 25.24
N VAL A 419 -27.74 41.30 25.81
CA VAL A 419 -28.79 41.72 26.73
C VAL A 419 -30.03 41.83 25.85
N SER A 420 -31.06 41.05 26.17
CA SER A 420 -32.40 41.26 25.63
C SER A 420 -32.87 42.63 26.10
N ASP A 421 -32.84 43.62 25.21
CA ASP A 421 -33.59 44.84 25.39
C ASP A 421 -35.08 44.49 25.16
N ASP A 422 -35.69 43.90 26.17
CA ASP A 422 -37.16 43.89 26.30
C ASP A 422 -37.57 45.24 26.89
N LEU A 423 -37.94 46.16 26.01
CA LEU A 423 -38.73 47.36 26.30
C LEU A 423 -40.16 47.16 25.77
#